data_AF-A0A2V9XYU6-F1
#
_entry.id   AF-A0A2V9XYU6-F1
#
_cell.length_a   1.000
_cell.length_b   1.000
_cell.length_c   1.000
_cell.angle_alpha   90.00
_cell.angle_beta   90.00
_cell.angle_gamma   90.00
#
_symmetry.space_group_name_H-M   'P 1'
#
loop_
_entity.id
_entity.type
_entity.pdbx_description
1 polymer ?
#
loop_
_entity_poly.entity_id
_entity_poly.type
_entity_poly.pdbx_seq_one_letter_code
_entity_poly.pdbx_strand_id
1 'polypeptide(L)'
;MLRQLAARRGPLEHLFCLRCNRDFEAGQKSVGVFMFAQTVGIKPRQKSAAQRICFCPQCSVALAMGPPPEGALNVAAWKMIRDLVGSDPALNQAAWETLRGVVGLLPPSEAGTGSDARPVNEANADSAVQ
;
A
#
# COMPACT_ATOMS: atom_id res chain seq x y z
N MET A 1 10.85 -7.74 35.19
CA MET A 1 10.65 -6.40 34.60
C MET A 1 9.88 -6.53 33.26
N LEU A 2 8.63 -7.02 33.27
CA LEU A 2 7.86 -7.38 32.05
C LEU A 2 6.35 -7.09 32.20
N ARG A 3 5.97 -5.88 32.63
CA ARG A 3 4.54 -5.55 32.87
C ARG A 3 4.03 -4.22 32.29
N GLN A 4 4.80 -3.53 31.45
CA GLN A 4 4.44 -2.15 31.05
C GLN A 4 4.15 -1.90 29.56
N LEU A 5 4.05 -2.91 28.71
CA LEU A 5 3.70 -2.68 27.29
C LEU A 5 2.19 -2.69 26.99
N ALA A 6 1.33 -2.97 27.98
CA ALA A 6 -0.12 -3.08 27.76
C ALA A 6 -0.90 -1.75 27.87
N ALA A 7 -0.25 -0.63 28.21
CA ALA A 7 -0.93 0.57 28.71
C ALA A 7 -0.70 1.86 27.91
N ARG A 8 -0.57 1.79 26.58
CA ARG A 8 -0.91 2.94 25.73
C ARG A 8 -2.33 2.78 25.19
N ARG A 9 -3.31 2.81 26.11
CA ARG A 9 -4.70 3.11 25.75
C ARG A 9 -4.82 4.63 25.74
N GLY A 10 -4.73 5.23 24.56
CA GLY A 10 -5.40 6.50 24.32
C GLY A 10 -6.92 6.35 24.54
N PRO A 11 -7.73 7.39 24.28
CA PRO A 11 -9.19 7.21 24.19
C PRO A 11 -9.45 5.97 23.33
N LEU A 12 -10.37 5.10 23.74
CA LEU A 12 -10.76 3.93 22.96
C LEU A 12 -11.24 4.44 21.60
N GLU A 13 -10.31 4.61 20.65
CA GLU A 13 -10.62 4.79 19.24
C GLU A 13 -11.59 3.67 18.92
N HIS A 14 -12.70 4.02 18.27
CA HIS A 14 -13.74 3.05 17.92
C HIS A 14 -13.09 1.92 17.12
N LEU A 15 -12.86 0.77 17.77
CA LEU A 15 -12.13 -0.33 17.18
C LEU A 15 -13.16 -1.19 16.44
N PHE A 16 -12.90 -1.47 15.17
CA PHE A 16 -13.73 -2.33 14.35
C PHE A 16 -12.88 -3.39 13.64
N CYS A 17 -13.51 -4.49 13.24
CA CYS A 17 -12.85 -5.51 12.45
C CYS A 17 -12.68 -5.02 11.01
N LEU A 18 -11.44 -4.96 10.50
CA LEU A 18 -11.18 -4.49 9.15
C LEU A 18 -11.87 -5.34 8.05
N ARG A 19 -12.11 -6.63 8.32
CA ARG A 19 -12.70 -7.55 7.33
C ARG A 19 -14.23 -7.48 7.28
N CYS A 20 -14.90 -7.54 8.43
CA CYS A 20 -16.37 -7.57 8.47
C CYS A 20 -17.00 -6.24 8.90
N ASN A 21 -16.18 -5.21 9.15
CA ASN A 21 -16.60 -3.87 9.58
C ASN A 21 -17.47 -3.86 10.85
N ARG A 22 -17.36 -4.90 11.70
CA ARG A 22 -18.08 -4.99 12.96
C ARG A 22 -17.31 -4.27 14.07
N ASP A 23 -18.01 -3.45 14.84
CA ASP A 23 -17.47 -2.77 16.02
C ASP A 23 -17.18 -3.75 17.15
N PHE A 24 -16.11 -3.46 17.91
CA PHE A 24 -15.77 -4.20 19.10
C PHE A 24 -16.39 -3.55 20.33
N GLU A 25 -17.18 -4.32 21.07
CA GLU A 25 -17.70 -3.91 22.36
C GLU A 25 -16.61 -3.95 23.45
N ALA A 26 -16.82 -3.22 24.54
CA ALA A 26 -15.91 -3.23 25.67
C ALA A 26 -15.70 -4.65 26.22
N GLY A 27 -14.45 -5.10 26.26
CA GLY A 27 -14.09 -6.44 26.77
C GLY A 27 -14.08 -7.54 25.72
N GLN A 28 -14.49 -7.28 24.46
CA GLN A 28 -14.34 -8.26 23.39
C GLN A 28 -12.87 -8.49 23.04
N LYS A 29 -12.52 -9.77 22.87
CA LYS A 29 -11.18 -10.17 22.41
C LYS A 29 -11.07 -9.89 20.91
N SER A 30 -9.95 -9.29 20.50
CA SER A 30 -9.61 -9.04 19.11
C SER A 30 -8.14 -9.37 18.87
N VAL A 31 -7.81 -9.67 17.62
CA VAL A 31 -6.42 -9.82 17.17
C VAL A 31 -5.98 -8.52 16.54
N GLY A 32 -4.92 -7.93 17.07
CA GLY A 32 -4.30 -6.72 16.53
C GLY A 32 -3.11 -7.06 15.65
N VAL A 33 -3.07 -6.50 14.45
CA VAL A 33 -1.92 -6.51 13.54
C VAL A 33 -1.35 -5.09 13.49
N PHE A 34 -0.07 -4.95 13.78
CA PHE A 34 0.63 -3.67 13.64
C PHE A 34 1.38 -3.64 12.32
N MET A 35 1.09 -2.63 11.50
CA MET A 35 1.74 -2.43 10.21
C MET A 35 2.41 -1.06 10.15
N PHE A 36 3.54 -0.98 9.47
CA PHE A 36 4.22 0.27 9.16
C PHE A 36 4.91 0.15 7.79
N ALA A 37 5.12 1.28 7.13
CA ALA A 37 5.93 1.39 5.92
C ALA A 37 7.28 2.02 6.25
N GLN A 38 8.33 1.61 5.54
CA GLN A 38 9.67 2.15 5.69
C GLN A 38 10.35 2.21 4.33
N THR A 39 11.04 3.32 4.04
CA THR A 39 11.82 3.42 2.80
C THR A 39 13.05 2.51 2.83
N VAL A 40 13.46 2.06 1.65
CA VAL A 40 14.68 1.25 1.44
C VAL A 40 15.46 1.90 0.29
N GLY A 41 16.79 1.98 0.41
CA GLY A 41 17.66 2.63 -0.59
C GLY A 41 17.69 4.17 -0.53
N ILE A 42 16.67 4.82 0.04
CA ILE A 42 16.59 6.28 0.19
C ILE A 42 17.19 6.72 1.55
N LYS A 43 18.01 7.78 1.54
CA LYS A 43 18.58 8.41 2.76
C LYS A 43 18.11 9.87 2.89
N PRO A 44 17.76 10.35 4.10
CA PRO A 44 17.60 9.58 5.34
C PRO A 44 16.40 8.63 5.25
N ARG A 45 16.47 7.51 5.96
CA ARG A 45 15.42 6.50 5.92
C ARG A 45 14.17 7.02 6.65
N GLN A 46 13.04 6.98 5.97
CA GLN A 46 11.76 7.43 6.51
C GLN A 46 10.89 6.24 6.90
N LYS A 47 10.07 6.42 7.93
CA LYS A 47 9.19 5.39 8.48
C LYS A 47 7.83 6.00 8.80
N SER A 48 6.76 5.35 8.39
CA SER A 48 5.40 5.77 8.72
C SER A 48 5.11 5.54 10.21
N ALA A 49 4.08 6.22 10.73
CA ALA A 49 3.47 5.81 11.98
C ALA A 49 2.99 4.35 11.88
N ALA A 50 3.11 3.61 12.97
CA ALA A 50 2.59 2.25 13.04
C ALA A 50 1.07 2.29 13.20
N GLN A 51 0.35 1.69 12.25
CA GLN A 51 -1.10 1.56 12.32
C GLN A 51 -1.48 0.22 12.94
N ARG A 52 -2.43 0.26 13.87
CA ARG A 52 -3.02 -0.93 14.48
C ARG A 52 -4.31 -1.28 13.73
N ILE A 53 -4.32 -2.45 13.11
CA ILE A 53 -5.47 -3.03 12.43
C ILE A 53 -6.03 -4.13 13.32
N CYS A 54 -7.35 -4.19 13.49
CA CYS A 54 -7.98 -5.21 14.32
C CYS A 54 -8.84 -6.18 13.51
N PHE A 55 -8.87 -7.44 13.95
CA PHE A 55 -9.71 -8.50 13.41
C PHE A 55 -10.48 -9.19 14.54
N CYS A 56 -11.74 -9.52 14.26
CA CYS A 56 -12.52 -10.31 15.20
C CYS A 56 -11.99 -11.75 15.23
N PRO A 57 -12.27 -12.53 16.31
CA PRO A 57 -11.75 -13.90 16.42
C PRO A 57 -12.04 -14.78 15.21
N GLN A 58 -13.24 -14.65 14.63
CA GLN A 58 -13.66 -15.40 13.44
C GLN A 58 -12.84 -14.99 12.20
N CYS A 59 -12.70 -13.69 11.94
CA CYS A 59 -11.93 -13.19 10.81
C CYS A 59 -10.42 -13.42 10.96
N SER A 60 -9.90 -13.47 12.20
CA SER A 60 -8.48 -13.75 12.44
C SER A 60 -8.09 -15.19 12.14
N VAL A 61 -8.99 -16.16 12.39
CA VAL A 61 -8.75 -17.55 11.98
C VAL A 61 -8.65 -17.64 10.45
N ALA A 62 -9.53 -16.94 9.74
CA ALA A 62 -9.49 -16.87 8.28
C ALA A 62 -8.25 -16.15 7.72
N LEU A 63 -7.58 -15.28 8.51
CA LEU A 63 -6.27 -14.72 8.13
C LEU A 63 -5.14 -15.73 8.29
N ALA A 64 -5.18 -16.54 9.36
CA ALA A 64 -4.12 -17.48 9.68
C ALA A 64 -4.19 -18.76 8.83
N MET A 65 -5.42 -19.19 8.49
CA MET A 65 -5.69 -20.50 7.90
C MET A 65 -6.37 -20.43 6.52
N GLY A 66 -6.74 -19.23 6.05
CA GLY A 66 -7.46 -19.04 4.80
C GLY A 66 -6.56 -18.57 3.64
N PRO A 67 -7.10 -18.55 2.40
CA PRO A 67 -6.45 -17.84 1.31
C PRO A 67 -6.23 -16.37 1.69
N PRO A 68 -5.14 -15.74 1.23
CA PRO A 68 -4.74 -14.41 1.66
C PRO A 68 -5.93 -13.45 1.61
N PRO A 69 -6.17 -12.64 2.67
CA PRO A 69 -7.31 -11.74 2.71
C PRO A 69 -7.26 -10.81 1.49
N GLU A 70 -8.21 -10.94 0.57
CA GLU A 70 -8.22 -10.09 -0.61
C GLU A 70 -8.39 -8.62 -0.20
N GLY A 71 -7.35 -7.83 -0.40
CA GLY A 71 -7.40 -6.37 -0.38
C GLY A 71 -7.37 -5.68 0.99
N ALA A 72 -7.83 -6.29 2.08
CA ALA A 72 -7.96 -5.59 3.37
C ALA A 72 -6.63 -4.98 3.86
N LEU A 73 -5.56 -5.79 3.88
CA LEU A 73 -4.23 -5.31 4.25
C LEU A 73 -3.62 -4.40 3.16
N ASN A 74 -4.00 -4.59 1.89
CA ASN A 74 -3.49 -3.78 0.77
C ASN A 74 -3.97 -2.33 0.87
N VAL A 75 -5.22 -2.09 1.25
CA VAL A 75 -5.74 -0.72 1.44
C VAL A 75 -5.02 -0.03 2.59
N ALA A 76 -4.78 -0.73 3.70
CA ALA A 76 -4.02 -0.18 4.82
C ALA A 76 -2.57 0.12 4.42
N ALA A 77 -1.92 -0.81 3.71
CA ALA A 77 -0.58 -0.61 3.16
C ALA A 77 -0.51 0.60 2.22
N TRP A 78 -1.48 0.74 1.32
CA TRP A 78 -1.55 1.87 0.39
C TRP A 78 -1.72 3.20 1.11
N LYS A 79 -2.57 3.28 2.14
CA LYS A 79 -2.69 4.50 2.98
C LYS A 79 -1.35 4.85 3.62
N MET A 80 -0.67 3.90 4.26
CA MET A 80 0.64 4.15 4.88
C MET A 80 1.69 4.61 3.87
N ILE A 81 1.73 4.00 2.68
CA ILE A 81 2.66 4.41 1.61
C ILE A 81 2.32 5.83 1.14
N ARG A 82 1.05 6.13 0.90
CA ARG A 82 0.61 7.47 0.47
C ARG A 82 0.98 8.53 1.50
N ASP A 83 0.74 8.25 2.77
CA ASP A 83 1.06 9.18 3.87
C ASP A 83 2.58 9.40 3.96
N LEU A 84 3.38 8.34 3.80
CA LEU A 84 4.84 8.41 3.81
C LEU A 84 5.42 9.16 2.60
N VAL A 85 4.85 8.98 1.43
CA VAL A 85 5.26 9.64 0.17
C VAL A 85 4.79 11.10 0.15
N GLY A 86 3.65 11.39 0.76
CA GLY A 86 3.08 12.73 0.86
C GLY A 86 3.63 13.57 2.01
N SER A 87 4.36 12.98 2.97
CA SER A 87 4.82 13.72 4.15
C SER A 87 5.94 14.72 3.85
N ASP A 88 6.82 14.40 2.89
CA ASP A 88 7.98 15.23 2.56
C ASP A 88 8.33 15.13 1.07
N PRO A 89 8.21 16.22 0.28
CA PRO A 89 8.64 16.25 -1.11
C PRO A 89 10.12 15.89 -1.33
N ALA A 90 10.99 16.12 -0.35
CA ALA A 90 12.41 15.77 -0.45
C ALA A 90 12.63 14.26 -0.53
N LEU A 91 11.73 13.45 0.04
CA LEU A 91 11.77 11.99 -0.09
C LEU A 91 11.56 11.55 -1.54
N ASN A 92 10.66 12.21 -2.26
CA ASN A 92 10.41 11.93 -3.68
C ASN A 92 11.62 12.32 -4.54
N GLN A 93 12.24 13.47 -4.25
CA GLN A 93 13.46 13.90 -4.93
C GLN A 93 14.64 12.93 -4.70
N ALA A 94 14.87 12.51 -3.46
CA ALA A 94 15.91 11.54 -3.11
C ALA A 94 15.66 10.16 -3.77
N ALA A 95 14.40 9.76 -3.90
CA ALA A 95 14.02 8.55 -4.66
C ALA A 95 14.38 8.69 -6.14
N TRP A 96 14.06 9.82 -6.76
CA TRP A 96 14.36 10.10 -8.17
C TRP A 96 15.86 10.16 -8.46
N GLU A 97 16.65 10.75 -7.55
CA GLU A 97 18.12 10.78 -7.66
C GLU A 97 18.71 9.37 -7.58
N THR A 98 18.20 8.55 -6.66
CA THR A 98 18.61 7.14 -6.55
C THR A 98 18.30 6.38 -7.84
N LEU A 99 17.10 6.53 -8.39
CA LEU A 99 16.71 5.88 -9.65
C LEU A 99 17.58 6.31 -10.83
N ARG A 100 17.88 7.61 -10.97
CA ARG A 100 18.76 8.11 -12.03
C ARG A 100 20.20 7.60 -11.90
N GLY A 101 20.70 7.45 -10.67
CA GLY A 101 21.99 6.81 -10.41
C GLY A 101 22.05 5.36 -10.89
N VAL A 102 20.90 4.65 -10.90
CA VAL A 102 20.78 3.28 -11.42
C VAL A 102 20.64 3.25 -12.95
N VAL A 103 20.02 4.25 -13.58
CA VAL A 103 19.87 4.32 -15.06
C VAL A 103 21.22 4.32 -15.78
N GLY A 104 22.27 4.91 -15.18
CA GLY A 104 23.64 4.84 -15.72
C GLY A 104 24.33 3.48 -15.60
N LEU A 105 23.73 2.52 -14.87
CA LEU A 105 24.25 1.17 -14.63
C LEU A 105 23.42 0.08 -15.32
N LEU A 106 22.29 0.43 -15.93
CA LEU A 106 21.52 -0.50 -16.74
C LEU A 106 22.17 -0.57 -18.14
N PRO A 107 22.36 -1.78 -18.71
CA PRO A 107 22.77 -1.89 -20.10
C PRO A 107 21.74 -1.12 -20.95
N PRO A 108 22.18 -0.40 -22.00
CA PRO A 108 21.26 0.30 -22.87
C PRO A 108 20.26 -0.74 -23.37
N SER A 109 19.00 -0.65 -22.90
CA SER A 109 17.92 -1.43 -23.48
C SER A 109 17.99 -1.11 -24.95
N GLU A 110 18.30 -2.10 -25.77
CA GLU A 110 18.34 -1.98 -27.21
C GLU A 110 17.02 -1.33 -27.59
N ALA A 111 17.10 -0.06 -27.98
CA ALA A 111 15.96 0.67 -28.50
C ALA A 111 15.56 -0.14 -29.73
N GLY A 112 14.49 -0.92 -29.60
CA GLY A 112 13.93 -1.68 -30.68
C GLY A 112 13.75 -0.72 -31.84
N THR A 113 14.57 -0.92 -32.88
CA THR A 113 14.41 -0.41 -34.23
C THR A 113 13.14 -1.07 -34.80
N GLY A 114 12.00 -0.71 -34.23
CA GLY A 114 10.66 -1.01 -34.73
C GLY A 114 10.19 0.20 -35.51
N SER A 115 10.52 0.19 -36.80
CA SER A 115 10.01 1.05 -37.86
C SER A 115 8.64 1.67 -37.56
N ASP A 116 8.56 2.98 -37.77
CA ASP A 116 7.33 3.74 -37.96
C ASP A 116 6.27 2.94 -38.73
N ALA A 117 5.23 2.50 -38.02
CA ALA A 117 3.95 2.14 -38.63
C ALA A 117 2.91 3.11 -38.06
N ARG A 118 2.69 4.21 -38.80
CA ARG A 118 1.55 5.12 -38.58
C ARG A 118 0.26 4.29 -38.52
N PRO A 119 -0.65 4.51 -37.55
CA PRO A 119 -2.00 4.01 -37.71
C PRO A 119 -2.64 4.82 -38.85
N VAL A 120 -2.99 4.13 -39.94
CA VAL A 120 -3.86 4.68 -40.96
C VAL A 120 -5.24 4.77 -40.32
N ASN A 121 -5.72 5.99 -40.11
CA ASN A 121 -7.11 6.24 -39.73
C ASN A 121 -8.01 5.84 -40.91
N GLU A 122 -8.58 4.64 -40.88
CA GLU A 122 -9.72 4.31 -41.71
C GLU A 122 -10.98 4.94 -41.12
N ALA A 123 -11.23 6.17 -41.54
CA ALA A 123 -12.55 6.73 -41.60
C ALA A 123 -13.34 6.02 -42.71
N ASN A 124 -14.22 5.08 -42.37
CA ASN A 124 -15.48 4.92 -43.09
C ASN A 124 -16.48 4.03 -42.33
N ALA A 125 -17.40 4.65 -41.60
CA ALA A 125 -18.60 3.99 -41.11
C ALA A 125 -19.75 5.01 -41.14
N ASP A 126 -20.08 5.50 -42.33
CA ASP A 126 -21.40 6.11 -42.56
C ASP A 126 -21.74 6.15 -44.05
N SER A 127 -22.36 5.08 -44.54
CA SER A 127 -23.23 5.10 -45.73
C SER A 127 -23.99 3.78 -45.86
N ALA A 128 -25.18 3.73 -45.27
CA ALA A 128 -26.36 3.09 -45.87
C ALA A 128 -27.59 3.38 -45.00
N VAL A 129 -28.12 4.61 -45.14
CA VAL A 129 -29.53 4.89 -44.93
C VAL A 129 -30.13 5.06 -46.32
N GLN A 130 -30.77 4.01 -46.83
CA GLN A 130 -32.04 4.02 -47.56
C GLN A 130 -32.40 2.61 -48.03
#